data_AF-A0A4Q3C566-F1
#
_entry.id   AF-A0A4Q3C566-F1
#
_cell.length_a   1.000
_cell.length_b   1.000
_cell.length_c   1.000
_cell.angle_alpha   90.00
_cell.angle_beta   90.00
_cell.angle_gamma   90.00
#
_symmetry.space_group_name_H-M   'P 1'
#
loop_
_entity.id
_entity.type
_entity.pdbx_description
1 polymer ?
#
loop_
_entity_poly.entity_id
_entity_poly.type
_entity_poly.pdbx_seq_one_letter_code
_entity_poly.pdbx_strand_id
1 'polypeptide(L)'
;MKAGLRRLQRRFAGLLSGLGGGAVSCRMLLISDEREYTSEQQFAPIWRHGALLRARLGLAVRWLPLDAAMRRPPDFFSRFDAVGLKLSFRRPREEVEAIAARLRALTTKLVYFDGDDDSGILWPGLLDVSDLYVKKHVFADPAAYAARFIGKSNLTTHVARTTGRSFADDIIPEAGGIDPGRLARLHLGWSIALDDRIAALA
;
A
#
# COMPACT_ATOMS: atom_id res chain seq x y z
N MET A 1 9.51 -12.20 -21.17
CA MET A 1 9.13 -10.80 -20.88
C MET A 1 7.63 -10.46 -21.05
N LYS A 2 6.91 -10.88 -22.11
CA LYS A 2 5.50 -10.47 -22.37
C LYS A 2 4.45 -10.85 -21.30
N ALA A 3 4.61 -11.97 -20.59
CA ALA A 3 3.65 -12.45 -19.60
C ALA A 3 3.63 -11.62 -18.29
N GLY A 4 4.81 -11.15 -17.84
CA GLY A 4 4.93 -10.30 -16.64
C GLY A 4 4.23 -8.96 -16.82
N LEU A 5 4.44 -8.32 -17.97
CA LEU A 5 3.81 -7.04 -18.30
C LEU A 5 2.28 -7.11 -18.38
N ARG A 6 1.72 -8.20 -18.93
CA ARG A 6 0.27 -8.43 -18.94
C ARG A 6 -0.32 -8.59 -17.53
N ARG A 7 0.39 -9.31 -16.64
CA ARG A 7 -0.02 -9.43 -15.23
C ARG A 7 -0.02 -8.07 -14.54
N LEU A 8 1.03 -7.28 -14.73
CA LEU A 8 1.13 -5.93 -14.18
C LEU A 8 0.00 -5.02 -14.69
N GLN A 9 -0.26 -5.03 -16.00
CA GLN A 9 -1.36 -4.26 -16.59
C GLN A 9 -2.71 -4.61 -15.98
N ARG A 10 -3.00 -5.91 -15.76
CA ARG A 10 -4.23 -6.34 -15.09
C ARG A 10 -4.32 -5.84 -13.65
N ARG A 11 -3.21 -5.81 -12.91
CA ARG A 11 -3.19 -5.28 -11.52
C ARG A 11 -3.48 -3.79 -11.50
N PHE A 12 -2.89 -3.00 -12.39
CA PHE A 12 -3.20 -1.57 -12.51
C PHE A 12 -4.62 -1.32 -13.02
N ALA A 13 -5.10 -2.09 -14.00
CA ALA A 13 -6.48 -1.98 -14.45
C ALA A 13 -7.48 -2.27 -13.33
N GLY A 14 -7.19 -3.28 -12.50
CA GLY A 14 -7.96 -3.58 -11.28
C GLY A 14 -7.95 -2.43 -10.28
N LEU A 15 -6.77 -1.87 -10.00
CA LEU A 15 -6.61 -0.68 -9.16
C LEU A 15 -7.46 0.50 -9.68
N LEU A 16 -7.36 0.82 -10.97
CA LEU A 16 -8.10 1.91 -11.60
C LEU A 16 -9.61 1.67 -11.63
N SER A 17 -10.03 0.43 -11.84
CA SER A 17 -11.45 0.05 -11.75
C SER A 17 -11.97 0.24 -10.33
N GLY A 18 -11.18 -0.12 -9.31
CA GLY A 18 -11.49 0.13 -7.90
C GLY A 18 -11.56 1.63 -7.53
N LEU A 19 -10.89 2.49 -8.30
CA LEU A 19 -11.01 3.94 -8.18
C LEU A 19 -12.25 4.51 -8.88
N GLY A 20 -13.04 3.67 -9.56
CA GLY A 20 -14.21 4.11 -10.36
C GLY A 20 -13.83 4.71 -11.72
N GLY A 21 -12.59 4.51 -12.17
CA GLY A 21 -12.12 5.00 -13.46
C GLY A 21 -12.67 4.16 -14.61
N GLY A 22 -13.62 4.70 -15.38
CA GLY A 22 -13.89 4.28 -16.76
C GLY A 22 -12.75 4.69 -17.70
N ALA A 23 -13.01 4.81 -19.01
CA ALA A 23 -12.05 5.20 -20.06
C ALA A 23 -11.45 6.64 -19.93
N VAL A 24 -11.41 7.21 -18.73
CA VAL A 24 -10.96 8.55 -18.40
C VAL A 24 -9.52 8.49 -17.88
N SER A 25 -8.72 9.50 -18.22
CA SER A 25 -7.38 9.66 -17.66
C SER A 25 -7.45 9.82 -16.13
N CYS A 26 -6.64 9.06 -15.40
CA CYS A 26 -6.52 9.14 -13.94
C CYS A 26 -5.19 9.81 -13.57
N ARG A 27 -5.25 10.90 -12.80
CA ARG A 27 -4.10 11.62 -12.25
C ARG A 27 -3.93 11.22 -10.79
N MET A 28 -2.85 10.49 -10.50
CA MET A 28 -2.54 10.04 -9.15
C MET A 28 -1.34 10.81 -8.58
N LEU A 29 -1.48 11.32 -7.37
CA LEU A 29 -0.35 11.83 -6.58
C LEU A 29 0.12 10.74 -5.63
N LEU A 30 1.35 10.26 -5.79
CA LEU A 30 1.99 9.39 -4.81
C LEU A 30 2.75 10.23 -3.78
N ILE A 31 2.62 9.84 -2.52
CA ILE A 31 3.27 10.44 -1.37
C ILE A 31 3.96 9.33 -0.59
N SER A 32 5.27 9.45 -0.37
CA SER A 32 6.02 8.57 0.51
C SER A 32 7.00 9.32 1.41
N ASP A 33 7.40 8.70 2.52
CA ASP A 33 8.44 9.22 3.41
C ASP A 33 9.85 8.71 3.07
N GLU A 34 9.97 7.83 2.06
CA GLU A 34 11.23 7.31 1.51
C GLU A 34 12.16 6.63 2.54
N ARG A 35 11.64 6.23 3.69
CA ARG A 35 12.47 5.73 4.78
C ARG A 35 12.88 4.27 4.64
N GLU A 36 12.11 3.45 3.93
CA GLU A 36 12.35 2.01 3.80
C GLU A 36 12.53 1.61 2.34
N TYR A 37 13.78 1.46 1.89
CA TYR A 37 14.10 1.19 0.48
C TYR A 37 13.32 0.02 -0.13
N THR A 38 13.27 -1.13 0.55
CA THR A 38 12.57 -2.33 0.06
C THR A 38 11.05 -2.18 0.05
N SER A 39 10.52 -1.32 0.92
CA SER A 39 9.12 -0.91 0.89
C SER A 39 8.86 -0.09 -0.38
N GLU A 40 9.67 0.94 -0.64
CA GLU A 40 9.55 1.87 -1.79
C GLU A 40 9.62 1.19 -3.15
N GLN A 41 10.27 0.03 -3.27
CA GLN A 41 10.30 -0.75 -4.51
C GLN A 41 8.91 -1.20 -5.00
N GLN A 42 7.88 -1.16 -4.15
CA GLN A 42 6.49 -1.28 -4.60
C GLN A 42 6.09 -0.19 -5.62
N PHE A 43 6.76 0.97 -5.66
CA PHE A 43 6.51 1.98 -6.70
C PHE A 43 7.38 1.81 -7.95
N ALA A 44 8.41 0.95 -7.94
CA ALA A 44 9.31 0.77 -9.09
C ALA A 44 8.58 0.49 -10.42
N PRO A 45 7.51 -0.33 -10.47
CA PRO A 45 6.79 -0.57 -11.72
C PRO A 45 6.07 0.67 -12.27
N ILE A 46 5.66 1.60 -11.40
CA ILE A 46 5.04 2.87 -11.80
C ILE A 46 6.06 3.73 -12.53
N TRP A 47 7.28 3.82 -11.98
CA TRP A 47 8.37 4.58 -12.57
C TRP A 47 8.84 3.95 -13.88
N ARG A 48 9.10 2.64 -13.86
CA ARG A 48 9.58 1.88 -15.02
C ARG A 48 8.61 1.90 -16.19
N HIS A 49 7.31 1.79 -15.92
CA HIS A 49 6.29 1.64 -16.96
C HIS A 49 5.38 2.85 -17.10
N GLY A 50 5.73 4.01 -16.53
CA GLY A 50 4.87 5.20 -16.52
C GLY A 50 4.34 5.61 -17.89
N ALA A 51 5.19 5.62 -18.93
CA ALA A 51 4.75 5.92 -20.30
C ALA A 51 3.72 4.92 -20.83
N LEU A 52 3.91 3.63 -20.55
CA LEU A 52 2.99 2.57 -20.95
C LEU A 52 1.68 2.61 -20.15
N LEU A 53 1.76 2.84 -18.84
CA LEU A 53 0.60 2.98 -17.96
C LEU A 53 -0.25 4.18 -18.38
N ARG A 54 0.38 5.31 -18.72
CA ARG A 54 -0.30 6.47 -19.29
C ARG A 54 -0.95 6.15 -20.63
N ALA A 55 -0.21 5.56 -21.56
CA ALA A 55 -0.70 5.30 -22.91
C ALA A 55 -1.82 4.25 -22.97
N ARG A 56 -1.79 3.24 -22.10
CA ARG A 56 -2.75 2.12 -22.14
C ARG A 56 -3.88 2.22 -21.13
N LEU A 57 -3.63 2.87 -19.99
CA LEU A 57 -4.56 2.92 -18.88
C LEU A 57 -4.94 4.35 -18.48
N GLY A 58 -4.41 5.36 -19.18
CA GLY A 58 -4.68 6.77 -18.86
C GLY A 58 -4.09 7.24 -17.53
N LEU A 59 -3.25 6.42 -16.87
CA LEU A 59 -2.68 6.72 -15.56
C LEU A 59 -1.47 7.65 -15.67
N ALA A 60 -1.64 8.89 -15.22
CA ALA A 60 -0.57 9.86 -15.05
C ALA A 60 -0.21 9.96 -13.55
N VAL A 61 1.06 9.77 -13.22
CA VAL A 61 1.52 9.78 -11.82
C VAL A 61 2.47 10.93 -11.59
N ARG A 62 2.25 11.64 -10.49
CA ARG A 62 3.22 12.56 -9.88
C ARG A 62 3.61 12.02 -8.51
N TRP A 63 4.83 12.30 -8.06
CA TRP A 63 5.27 11.96 -6.71
C TRP A 63 5.74 13.20 -5.94
N LEU A 64 5.58 13.16 -4.62
CA LEU A 64 6.14 14.12 -3.67
C LEU A 64 6.61 13.39 -2.40
N PRO A 65 7.73 13.83 -1.78
CA PRO A 65 8.04 13.47 -0.40
C PRO A 65 6.92 13.90 0.54
N LEU A 66 6.68 13.14 1.60
CA LEU A 66 5.65 13.42 2.61
C LEU A 66 5.71 14.87 3.09
N ASP A 67 6.86 15.34 3.56
CA ASP A 67 7.01 16.69 4.11
C ASP A 67 6.67 17.78 3.08
N ALA A 68 7.00 17.54 1.80
CA ALA A 68 6.67 18.46 0.72
C ALA A 68 5.16 18.47 0.44
N ALA A 69 4.50 17.32 0.53
CA ALA A 69 3.05 17.21 0.37
C ALA A 69 2.31 17.87 1.55
N MET A 70 2.76 17.68 2.80
CA MET A 70 2.10 18.24 3.99
C MET A 70 2.16 19.77 4.08
N ARG A 71 3.09 20.39 3.33
CA ARG A 71 3.20 21.86 3.16
C ARG A 71 2.34 22.41 2.02
N ARG A 72 1.70 21.56 1.21
CA ARG A 72 0.84 22.03 0.11
C ARG A 72 -0.49 22.56 0.64
N PRO A 73 -1.03 23.61 0.02
CA PRO A 73 -2.37 24.09 0.35
C PRO A 73 -3.44 23.06 -0.08
N PRO A 74 -4.63 23.03 0.55
CA PRO A 74 -5.69 22.07 0.23
C PRO A 74 -6.09 22.01 -1.25
N ASP A 75 -6.15 23.15 -1.94
CA ASP A 75 -6.51 23.25 -3.36
C ASP A 75 -5.53 22.54 -4.29
N PHE A 76 -4.28 22.31 -3.87
CA PHE A 76 -3.30 21.53 -4.61
C PHE A 76 -3.80 20.10 -4.89
N PHE A 77 -4.46 19.48 -3.90
CA PHE A 77 -4.89 18.08 -3.97
C PHE A 77 -6.08 17.87 -4.91
N SER A 78 -6.89 18.91 -5.14
CA SER A 78 -8.02 18.89 -6.09
C SER A 78 -7.63 18.61 -7.55
N ARG A 79 -6.34 18.73 -7.87
CA ARG A 79 -5.77 18.48 -9.21
C ARG A 79 -5.57 16.99 -9.50
N PHE A 80 -5.77 16.13 -8.51
CA PHE A 80 -5.56 14.70 -8.60
C PHE A 80 -6.86 13.96 -8.32
N ASP A 81 -7.07 12.87 -9.04
CA ASP A 81 -8.27 12.04 -8.91
C ASP A 81 -8.10 11.02 -7.76
N ALA A 82 -6.85 10.73 -7.39
CA ALA A 82 -6.50 9.93 -6.22
C ALA A 82 -5.14 10.34 -5.62
N VAL A 83 -5.00 10.11 -4.31
CA VAL A 83 -3.73 10.18 -3.59
C VAL A 83 -3.32 8.78 -3.16
N GLY A 84 -2.12 8.35 -3.54
CA GLY A 84 -1.47 7.17 -3.00
C GLY A 84 -0.55 7.56 -1.84
N LEU A 85 -0.71 6.91 -0.69
CA LEU A 85 0.11 7.14 0.50
C LEU A 85 0.89 5.88 0.84
N LYS A 86 2.16 6.06 1.18
CA LYS A 86 3.05 5.00 1.67
C LYS A 86 3.92 5.56 2.80
N LEU A 87 4.00 4.86 3.91
CA LEU A 87 4.78 5.30 5.08
C LEU A 87 5.60 4.13 5.61
N SER A 88 6.72 4.43 6.26
CA SER A 88 7.53 3.41 6.93
C SER A 88 6.75 2.71 8.05
N PHE A 89 6.86 1.38 8.10
CA PHE A 89 6.34 0.53 9.18
C PHE A 89 7.01 0.79 10.54
N ARG A 90 8.08 1.60 10.59
CA ARG A 90 8.70 2.06 11.85
C ARG A 90 8.01 3.28 12.44
N ARG A 91 7.11 3.93 11.69
CA ARG A 91 6.38 5.10 12.20
C ARG A 91 5.29 4.63 13.19
N PRO A 92 5.08 5.35 14.30
CA PRO A 92 4.00 5.03 15.24
C PRO A 92 2.64 4.98 14.53
N ARG A 93 1.82 4.00 14.92
CA ARG A 93 0.48 3.78 14.36
C ARG A 93 -0.37 5.05 14.35
N GLU A 94 -0.40 5.76 15.48
CA GLU A 94 -1.22 6.97 15.66
C GLU A 94 -0.83 8.07 14.66
N GLU A 95 0.47 8.24 14.41
CA GLU A 95 0.97 9.23 13.45
C GLU A 95 0.60 8.84 12.01
N VAL A 96 0.71 7.56 11.67
CA VAL A 96 0.34 7.02 10.36
C VAL A 96 -1.15 7.23 10.09
N GLU A 97 -2.00 6.86 11.05
CA GLU A 97 -3.46 7.02 10.94
C GLU A 97 -3.85 8.51 10.87
N ALA A 98 -3.21 9.39 11.65
CA ALA A 98 -3.45 10.83 11.59
C ALA A 98 -3.07 11.44 10.24
N ILE A 99 -1.94 11.06 9.66
CA ILE A 99 -1.50 11.51 8.32
C ILE A 99 -2.50 11.03 7.26
N ALA A 100 -2.90 9.76 7.31
CA ALA A 100 -3.85 9.19 6.37
C ALA A 100 -5.22 9.88 6.45
N ALA A 101 -5.73 10.12 7.67
CA ALA A 101 -6.98 10.85 7.88
C ALA A 101 -6.92 12.28 7.34
N ARG A 102 -5.81 13.00 7.58
CA ARG A 102 -5.60 14.35 7.03
C ARG A 102 -5.60 14.33 5.51
N LEU A 103 -4.88 13.40 4.87
CA LEU A 103 -4.86 13.31 3.41
C LEU A 103 -6.21 12.89 2.85
N ARG A 104 -6.95 12.00 3.53
CA ARG A 104 -8.31 11.60 3.14
C ARG A 104 -9.27 12.78 3.07
N ALA A 105 -9.17 13.72 4.01
CA ALA A 105 -9.98 14.95 4.02
C ALA A 105 -9.65 15.91 2.87
N LEU A 106 -8.46 15.78 2.26
CA LEU A 106 -7.99 16.64 1.18
C LEU A 106 -8.17 16.03 -0.22
N THR A 107 -8.60 14.77 -0.31
CA THR A 107 -8.69 14.04 -1.58
C THR A 107 -10.03 13.34 -1.76
N THR A 108 -10.40 13.11 -3.01
CA THR A 108 -11.56 12.30 -3.40
C THR A 108 -11.35 10.82 -3.08
N LYS A 109 -10.14 10.31 -3.35
CA LYS A 109 -9.77 8.91 -3.21
C LYS A 109 -8.40 8.75 -2.54
N LEU A 110 -8.34 7.96 -1.47
CA LEU A 110 -7.09 7.61 -0.81
C LEU A 110 -6.75 6.14 -1.05
N VAL A 111 -5.57 5.88 -1.62
CA VAL A 111 -4.99 4.54 -1.76
C VAL A 111 -3.85 4.42 -0.77
N TYR A 112 -3.92 3.47 0.15
CA TYR A 112 -2.81 3.15 1.03
C TYR A 112 -1.97 2.03 0.44
N PHE A 113 -0.68 2.27 0.20
CA PHE A 113 0.27 1.26 -0.28
C PHE A 113 1.07 0.72 0.90
N ASP A 114 0.64 -0.44 1.38
CA ASP A 114 1.37 -1.16 2.40
C ASP A 114 2.53 -1.92 1.77
N GLY A 115 3.73 -1.48 2.11
CA GLY A 115 4.97 -2.03 1.60
C GLY A 115 5.64 -3.04 2.50
N ASP A 116 5.04 -3.41 3.63
CA ASP A 116 5.54 -4.54 4.40
C ASP A 116 5.32 -5.84 3.63
N ASP A 117 6.28 -6.75 3.77
CA ASP A 117 6.28 -8.03 3.07
C ASP A 117 5.48 -9.10 3.84
N ASP A 118 5.13 -8.83 5.11
CA ASP A 118 4.21 -9.66 5.87
C ASP A 118 2.77 -9.61 5.31
N SER A 119 2.07 -10.73 5.42
CA SER A 119 0.67 -10.83 4.97
C SER A 119 -0.30 -10.10 5.91
N GLY A 120 0.08 -9.85 7.16
CA GLY A 120 -0.73 -9.14 8.16
C GLY A 120 -0.95 -7.67 7.80
N ILE A 121 -2.07 -7.09 8.23
CA ILE A 121 -2.32 -5.64 8.12
C ILE A 121 -1.86 -5.00 9.42
N LEU A 122 -0.80 -4.19 9.33
CA LEU A 122 -0.12 -3.62 10.49
C LEU A 122 -0.99 -2.59 11.23
N TRP A 123 -1.74 -1.80 10.47
CA TRP A 123 -2.57 -0.73 11.00
C TRP A 123 -3.99 -0.87 10.46
N PRO A 124 -4.84 -1.68 11.13
CA PRO A 124 -6.19 -1.94 10.65
C PRO A 124 -7.03 -0.67 10.46
N GLY A 125 -6.81 0.39 11.26
CA GLY A 125 -7.53 1.67 11.12
C GLY A 125 -7.36 2.32 9.75
N LEU A 126 -6.27 2.02 9.03
CA LEU A 126 -6.08 2.49 7.66
C LEU A 126 -7.09 1.92 6.67
N LEU A 127 -7.67 0.75 6.95
CA LEU A 127 -8.76 0.22 6.11
C LEU A 127 -9.95 1.17 6.12
N ASP A 128 -10.23 1.85 7.22
CA ASP A 128 -11.44 2.67 7.36
C ASP A 128 -11.31 4.03 6.67
N VAL A 129 -10.09 4.56 6.58
CA VAL A 129 -9.80 5.86 5.95
C VAL A 129 -9.40 5.76 4.48
N SER A 130 -8.95 4.58 4.01
CA SER A 130 -8.58 4.37 2.62
C SER A 130 -9.75 3.84 1.79
N ASP A 131 -9.81 4.24 0.52
CA ASP A 131 -10.69 3.63 -0.48
C ASP A 131 -10.12 2.29 -0.96
N LEU A 132 -8.79 2.18 -1.02
CA LEU A 132 -8.08 0.95 -1.37
C LEU A 132 -6.86 0.78 -0.46
N TYR A 133 -6.67 -0.43 0.05
CA TYR A 133 -5.50 -0.84 0.83
C TYR A 133 -4.70 -1.87 0.02
N VAL A 134 -3.58 -1.46 -0.56
CA VAL A 134 -2.80 -2.24 -1.51
C VAL A 134 -1.64 -2.93 -0.79
N LYS A 135 -1.70 -4.27 -0.67
CA LYS A 135 -0.60 -5.09 -0.15
C LYS A 135 0.19 -5.78 -1.25
N LYS A 136 1.47 -6.04 -0.98
CA LYS A 136 2.32 -6.92 -1.80
C LYS A 136 1.94 -8.40 -1.65
N HIS A 137 1.58 -8.80 -0.43
CA HIS A 137 1.23 -10.17 -0.05
C HIS A 137 -0.09 -10.16 0.74
N VAL A 138 -0.95 -11.14 0.47
CA VAL A 138 -2.20 -11.36 1.20
C VAL A 138 -2.32 -12.83 1.56
N PHE A 139 -3.07 -13.14 2.62
CA PHE A 139 -3.41 -14.53 2.91
C PHE A 139 -4.25 -15.12 1.78
N ALA A 140 -3.98 -16.38 1.44
CA ALA A 140 -4.79 -17.12 0.47
C ALA A 140 -6.22 -17.33 0.97
N ASP A 141 -6.37 -17.54 2.28
CA ASP A 141 -7.64 -17.54 2.99
C ASP A 141 -7.85 -16.20 3.71
N PRO A 142 -8.81 -15.36 3.27
CA PRO A 142 -9.11 -14.09 3.92
C PRO A 142 -9.56 -14.23 5.39
N ALA A 143 -10.12 -15.38 5.79
CA ALA A 143 -10.53 -15.59 7.18
C ALA A 143 -9.34 -15.55 8.16
N ALA A 144 -8.11 -15.78 7.67
CA ALA A 144 -6.90 -15.67 8.47
C ALA A 144 -6.69 -14.26 9.06
N TYR A 145 -7.25 -13.21 8.46
CA TYR A 145 -7.16 -11.84 8.99
C TYR A 145 -7.99 -11.62 10.27
N ALA A 146 -8.98 -12.47 10.53
CA ALA A 146 -9.76 -12.42 11.77
C ALA A 146 -8.96 -12.94 12.98
N ALA A 147 -7.90 -13.71 12.75
CA ALA A 147 -7.02 -14.17 13.83
C ALA A 147 -6.19 -13.00 14.37
N ARG A 148 -5.98 -12.99 15.69
CA ARG A 148 -4.98 -12.12 16.32
C ARG A 148 -3.60 -12.79 16.27
N PHE A 149 -2.60 -12.00 15.92
CA PHE A 149 -1.20 -12.39 15.86
C PHE A 149 -0.42 -11.73 17.01
N ILE A 150 0.51 -12.48 17.59
CA ILE A 150 1.51 -11.95 18.51
C ILE A 150 2.64 -11.38 17.64
N GLY A 151 2.96 -10.10 17.81
CA GLY A 151 3.79 -9.35 16.89
C GLY A 151 3.09 -9.03 15.57
N LYS A 152 3.88 -8.74 14.54
CA LYS A 152 3.38 -8.26 13.23
C LYS A 152 2.80 -9.32 12.29
N SER A 153 3.06 -10.62 12.50
CA SER A 153 2.63 -11.66 11.54
C SER A 153 2.38 -13.05 12.15
N ASN A 154 1.95 -13.97 11.28
CA ASN A 154 1.83 -15.39 11.63
C ASN A 154 3.20 -16.01 11.99
N LEU A 155 4.30 -15.51 11.42
CA LEU A 155 5.65 -15.98 11.74
C LEU A 155 6.07 -15.54 13.15
N THR A 156 5.85 -14.29 13.53
CA THR A 156 6.13 -13.82 14.91
C THR A 156 5.26 -14.57 15.91
N THR A 157 4.01 -14.86 15.56
CA THR A 157 3.11 -15.69 16.38
C THR A 157 3.67 -17.10 16.57
N HIS A 158 4.17 -17.72 15.50
CA HIS A 158 4.79 -19.03 15.58
C HIS A 158 6.00 -19.02 16.51
N VAL A 159 6.94 -18.07 16.32
CA VAL A 159 8.13 -17.91 17.16
C VAL A 159 7.76 -17.68 18.63
N ALA A 160 6.80 -16.78 18.91
CA ALA A 160 6.35 -16.51 20.27
C ALA A 160 5.84 -17.78 20.95
N ARG A 161 5.03 -18.58 20.24
CA ARG A 161 4.43 -19.82 20.78
C ARG A 161 5.44 -20.96 20.94
N THR A 162 6.44 -21.07 20.07
CA THR A 162 7.41 -22.18 20.12
C THR A 162 8.58 -21.89 21.06
N THR A 163 8.99 -20.63 21.17
CA THR A 163 10.21 -20.24 21.92
C THR A 163 9.92 -19.45 23.20
N GLY A 164 8.69 -19.01 23.41
CA GLY A 164 8.33 -18.12 24.52
C GLY A 164 8.80 -16.67 24.34
N ARG A 165 9.35 -16.30 23.18
CA ARG A 165 9.79 -14.92 22.92
C ARG A 165 8.61 -13.93 22.97
N SER A 166 8.77 -12.86 23.74
CA SER A 166 7.85 -11.72 23.77
C SER A 166 8.14 -10.74 22.63
N PHE A 167 7.07 -10.12 22.13
CA PHE A 167 7.09 -9.02 21.16
C PHE A 167 6.40 -7.76 21.70
N ALA A 168 6.11 -7.70 23.02
CA ALA A 168 5.35 -6.61 23.62
C ALA A 168 6.04 -5.24 23.49
N ASP A 169 7.38 -5.23 23.40
CA ASP A 169 8.19 -4.01 23.29
C ASP A 169 8.54 -3.64 21.84
N ASP A 170 8.10 -4.45 20.86
CA ASP A 170 8.31 -4.14 19.45
C ASP A 170 7.36 -3.02 18.98
N ILE A 171 7.73 -2.33 17.90
CA ILE A 171 6.91 -1.26 17.29
C ILE A 171 5.50 -1.76 16.94
N ILE A 172 5.36 -3.05 16.64
CA ILE A 172 4.11 -3.71 16.28
C ILE A 172 3.95 -4.94 17.18
N PRO A 173 3.39 -4.76 18.39
CA PRO A 173 3.31 -5.83 19.37
C PRO A 173 2.18 -6.83 19.07
N GLU A 174 1.19 -6.42 18.27
CA GLU A 174 0.09 -7.26 17.80
C GLU A 174 -0.42 -6.81 16.43
N ALA A 175 -1.00 -7.73 15.68
CA ALA A 175 -1.64 -7.48 14.39
C ALA A 175 -2.87 -8.41 14.20
N GLY A 176 -3.68 -8.13 13.19
CA GLY A 176 -4.86 -8.93 12.87
C GLY A 176 -6.07 -8.59 13.73
N GLY A 177 -6.95 -9.57 13.97
CA GLY A 177 -8.24 -9.34 14.64
C GLY A 177 -9.18 -8.47 13.80
N ILE A 178 -9.10 -8.60 12.47
CA ILE A 178 -9.78 -7.73 11.53
C ILE A 178 -11.11 -8.37 11.14
N ASP A 179 -12.18 -7.59 11.26
CA ASP A 179 -13.49 -7.97 10.72
C ASP A 179 -13.37 -8.23 9.21
N PRO A 180 -13.70 -9.44 8.72
CA PRO A 180 -13.69 -9.77 7.30
C PRO A 180 -14.48 -8.80 6.42
N GLY A 181 -15.53 -8.15 6.95
CA GLY A 181 -16.30 -7.13 6.23
C GLY A 181 -15.45 -5.92 5.80
N ARG A 182 -14.37 -5.63 6.53
CA ARG A 182 -13.44 -4.52 6.23
C ARG A 182 -12.42 -4.88 5.14
N LEU A 183 -12.29 -6.16 4.81
CA LEU A 183 -11.33 -6.65 3.80
C LEU A 183 -11.77 -6.35 2.36
N ALA A 184 -13.00 -5.88 2.13
CA ALA A 184 -13.45 -5.48 0.79
C ALA A 184 -12.56 -4.38 0.16
N ARG A 185 -11.84 -3.63 0.98
CA ARG A 185 -10.89 -2.58 0.56
C ARG A 185 -9.48 -3.12 0.32
N LEU A 186 -9.18 -4.34 0.77
CA LEU A 186 -7.88 -4.98 0.60
C LEU A 186 -7.70 -5.40 -0.86
N HIS A 187 -6.64 -4.90 -1.48
CA HIS A 187 -6.29 -5.19 -2.86
C HIS A 187 -4.88 -5.81 -2.92
N LEU A 188 -4.77 -6.98 -3.56
CA LEU A 188 -3.47 -7.57 -3.87
C LEU A 188 -2.83 -6.80 -5.03
N GLY A 189 -1.78 -6.04 -4.72
CA GLY A 189 -0.99 -5.26 -5.66
C GLY A 189 0.09 -6.09 -6.36
N TRP A 190 1.29 -5.51 -6.40
CA TRP A 190 2.49 -6.11 -6.98
C TRP A 190 3.64 -6.00 -6.00
N SER A 191 4.67 -6.82 -6.20
CA SER A 191 5.82 -6.96 -5.31
C SER A 191 7.13 -6.55 -5.99
N ILE A 192 8.19 -6.50 -5.18
CA ILE A 192 9.59 -6.16 -5.46
C ILE A 192 10.20 -6.91 -6.66
N ALA A 193 9.65 -8.08 -7.03
CA ALA A 193 10.11 -8.91 -8.15
C ALA A 193 10.03 -8.24 -9.54
N LEU A 194 9.60 -6.97 -9.59
CA LEU A 194 9.54 -6.13 -10.78
C LEU A 194 10.53 -4.95 -10.73
N ASP A 195 11.34 -4.84 -9.66
CA ASP A 195 12.45 -3.89 -9.56
C ASP A 195 13.62 -4.33 -10.46
N ASP A 196 14.27 -3.39 -11.15
CA ASP A 196 15.32 -3.68 -12.14
C ASP A 196 16.56 -4.34 -11.53
N ARG A 197 16.93 -3.98 -10.30
CA ARG A 197 18.10 -4.57 -9.64
C ARG A 197 17.85 -6.01 -9.25
N ILE A 198 16.58 -6.40 -9.06
CA ILE A 198 16.19 -7.77 -8.71
C ILE A 198 15.85 -8.57 -9.96
N ALA A 199 15.13 -7.96 -10.91
CA ALA A 199 14.81 -8.58 -12.18
C ALA A 199 16.07 -8.85 -13.03
N ALA A 200 17.14 -8.07 -12.86
CA ALA A 200 18.44 -8.33 -13.49
C ALA A 200 19.28 -9.42 -12.80
N LEU A 201 18.88 -9.88 -11.60
CA LEU A 201 19.54 -10.99 -10.88
C LEU A 201 18.93 -12.36 -11.22
N ALA A 202 17.82 -12.40 -11.97
CA ALA A 202 17.10 -13.62 -12.36
C ALA A 202 17.24 -13.89 -13.87
#